data_AF-A0A2I0WJS8-F1
#
_entry.id   AF-A0A2I0WJS8-F1
#
_cell.length_a   1.000
_cell.length_b   1.000
_cell.length_c   1.000
_cell.angle_alpha   90.00
_cell.angle_beta   90.00
_cell.angle_gamma   90.00
#
_symmetry.space_group_name_H-M   'P 1'
#
loop_
_entity.id
_entity.type
_entity.pdbx_description
1 polymer ?
#
loop_
_entity_poly.entity_id
_entity_poly.type
_entity_poly.pdbx_seq_one_letter_code
_entity_poly.pdbx_strand_id
1 'polypeptide(L)'
;MTPDESLFTQIDKSVCAKLKLGNGELVEASGKGTIAIKTNEGKRHIRDVLLVPSLDQSLLSVGKMMQNGYSLHFEDDVCLILDLKKDNQVVAKVRMKDGRNFPITWQYPRALFTKNDDTSLWHQRFDHYNLKALRLLNQKNMIKDLPLLAQDMPIYEGCIVGKQ
;
A
#
# COMPACT_ATOMS: atom_id res chain seq x y z
N MET A 1 -10.43 3.98 10.34
CA MET A 1 -9.59 5.15 10.62
C MET A 1 -8.19 4.64 10.82
N THR A 2 -7.17 5.31 10.32
CA THR A 2 -5.75 4.92 10.49
C THR A 2 -4.89 6.17 10.67
N PRO A 3 -3.82 6.12 11.47
CA PRO A 3 -2.80 7.16 11.48
C PRO A 3 -1.79 7.04 10.32
N ASP A 4 -1.69 5.85 9.71
CA ASP A 4 -0.69 5.55 8.69
C ASP A 4 -1.21 5.88 7.29
N GLU A 5 -0.66 6.95 6.70
CA GLU A 5 -0.96 7.39 5.33
C GLU A 5 -0.47 6.38 4.27
N SER A 6 0.59 5.60 4.55
CA SER A 6 1.18 4.69 3.57
C SER A 6 0.27 3.51 3.20
N LEU A 7 -0.77 3.26 3.99
CA LEU A 7 -1.77 2.21 3.74
C LEU A 7 -2.77 2.57 2.63
N PHE A 8 -2.88 3.85 2.28
CA PHE A 8 -3.86 4.31 1.30
C PHE A 8 -3.39 4.03 -0.13
N THR A 9 -4.25 3.42 -0.93
CA THR A 9 -4.03 3.33 -2.38
C THR A 9 -4.38 4.65 -3.07
N GLN A 10 -5.34 5.39 -2.51
CA GLN A 10 -5.80 6.70 -2.95
C GLN A 10 -6.30 7.46 -1.74
N ILE A 11 -5.92 8.73 -1.62
CA ILE A 11 -6.34 9.61 -0.52
C ILE A 11 -6.68 11.00 -1.05
N ASP A 12 -7.82 11.52 -0.61
CA ASP A 12 -8.22 12.90 -0.80
C ASP A 12 -7.95 13.68 0.50
N LYS A 13 -6.96 14.58 0.43
CA LYS A 13 -6.53 15.43 1.56
C LYS A 13 -7.34 16.71 1.70
N SER A 14 -8.27 16.99 0.78
CA SER A 14 -9.19 18.13 0.93
C SER A 14 -10.26 17.89 1.99
N VAL A 15 -10.50 16.62 2.33
CA VAL A 15 -11.48 16.21 3.34
C VAL A 15 -10.86 16.31 4.73
N CYS A 16 -11.19 17.40 5.43
CA CYS A 16 -10.89 17.56 6.85
C CYS A 16 -12.18 17.48 7.68
N ALA A 17 -12.16 16.72 8.78
CA ALA A 17 -13.33 16.55 9.64
C ALA A 17 -12.94 16.37 11.10
N LYS A 18 -13.61 17.09 12.01
CA LYS A 18 -13.50 16.86 13.45
C LYS A 18 -14.42 15.72 13.87
N LEU A 19 -13.89 14.78 14.63
CA LEU A 19 -14.55 13.56 15.06
C LEU A 19 -14.46 13.46 16.58
N LYS A 20 -15.55 13.02 17.20
CA LYS A 20 -15.54 12.65 18.62
C LYS A 20 -15.34 11.16 18.74
N LEU A 21 -14.26 10.75 19.41
CA LEU A 21 -13.98 9.35 19.73
C LEU A 21 -14.89 8.84 20.85
N GLY A 22 -14.93 7.51 21.01
CA GLY A 22 -15.74 6.87 22.05
C GLY A 22 -15.32 7.23 23.48
N ASN A 23 -14.06 7.64 23.68
CA ASN A 23 -13.53 8.17 24.95
C ASN A 23 -13.92 9.64 25.19
N GLY A 24 -14.63 10.29 24.25
CA GLY A 24 -15.05 11.69 24.32
C GLY A 24 -14.05 12.69 23.75
N GLU A 25 -12.85 12.26 23.40
CA GLU A 25 -11.80 13.09 22.81
C GLU A 25 -12.19 13.56 21.40
N LEU A 26 -11.78 14.78 21.05
CA LEU A 26 -11.95 15.33 19.70
C LEU A 26 -10.65 15.16 18.92
N VAL A 27 -10.74 14.45 17.80
CA VAL A 27 -9.62 14.25 16.86
C VAL A 27 -9.97 14.81 15.50
N GLU A 28 -8.96 15.13 14.70
CA GLU A 28 -9.14 15.67 13.37
C GLU A 28 -8.67 14.68 12.31
N ALA A 29 -9.55 14.38 11.36
CA ALA A 29 -9.19 13.71 10.14
C ALA A 29 -8.57 14.69 9.16
N SER A 30 -7.43 14.32 8.59
CA SER A 30 -6.65 15.10 7.62
C SER A 30 -6.74 14.53 6.20
N GLY A 31 -7.68 13.63 5.96
CA GLY A 31 -7.93 13.05 4.66
C GLY A 31 -8.91 11.88 4.72
N LYS A 32 -9.43 11.52 3.55
CA LYS A 32 -10.33 10.38 3.37
C LYS A 32 -9.91 9.60 2.13
N GLY A 33 -9.91 8.28 2.21
CA GLY A 33 -9.43 7.48 1.10
C GLY A 33 -9.82 6.01 1.14
N THR A 34 -9.15 5.23 0.31
CA THR A 34 -9.32 3.78 0.20
C THR A 34 -8.04 3.06 0.57
N ILE A 35 -8.18 2.01 1.38
CA ILE A 35 -7.10 1.11 1.76
C ILE A 35 -7.34 -0.25 1.11
N ALA A 36 -6.28 -0.88 0.61
CA ALA A 36 -6.33 -2.25 0.16
C ALA A 36 -5.80 -3.20 1.23
N ILE A 37 -6.54 -4.27 1.49
CA ILE A 37 -6.13 -5.37 2.36
C ILE A 37 -6.13 -6.68 1.57
N LYS A 38 -5.25 -7.59 1.93
CA LYS A 38 -5.20 -8.95 1.41
C LYS A 38 -5.86 -9.87 2.44
N THR A 39 -6.84 -10.62 1.96
CA THR A 39 -7.57 -11.64 2.71
C THR A 39 -7.31 -13.00 2.08
N ASN A 40 -7.73 -14.09 2.73
CA ASN A 40 -7.64 -15.44 2.17
C ASN A 40 -8.43 -15.57 0.85
N GLU A 41 -9.46 -14.75 0.69
CA GLU A 41 -10.31 -14.64 -0.51
C GLU A 41 -9.73 -13.69 -1.58
N GLY A 42 -8.53 -13.15 -1.36
CA GLY A 42 -7.89 -12.18 -2.25
C GLY A 42 -7.92 -10.74 -1.75
N LYS A 43 -7.65 -9.80 -2.66
CA LYS A 43 -7.54 -8.36 -2.35
C LYS A 43 -8.93 -7.75 -2.15
N ARG A 44 -9.16 -7.14 -0.99
CA ARG A 44 -10.38 -6.35 -0.68
C ARG A 44 -10.02 -4.88 -0.48
N HIS A 45 -10.97 -4.01 -0.77
CA HIS A 45 -10.81 -2.56 -0.61
C HIS A 45 -11.76 -2.06 0.47
N ILE A 46 -11.22 -1.34 1.45
CA ILE A 46 -11.99 -0.64 2.47
C ILE A 46 -12.06 0.83 2.04
N ARG A 47 -13.25 1.28 1.66
CA ARG A 47 -13.52 2.66 1.22
C ARG A 47 -13.90 3.54 2.40
N ASP A 48 -13.83 4.85 2.17
CA ASP A 48 -14.17 5.88 3.16
C ASP A 48 -13.36 5.80 4.46
N VAL A 49 -12.10 5.40 4.38
CA VAL A 49 -11.21 5.37 5.54
C VAL A 49 -10.69 6.77 5.81
N LEU A 50 -10.83 7.25 7.04
CA LEU A 50 -10.28 8.53 7.47
C LEU A 50 -8.83 8.38 7.92
N LEU A 51 -7.96 9.27 7.45
CA LEU A 51 -6.60 9.47 7.96
C LEU A 51 -6.67 10.37 9.19
N VAL A 52 -6.24 9.86 10.35
CA VAL A 52 -6.24 10.59 11.62
C VAL A 52 -4.86 10.41 12.26
N PRO A 53 -3.90 11.30 11.98
CA PRO A 53 -2.50 11.14 12.40
C PRO A 53 -2.32 11.08 13.93
N SER A 54 -3.26 11.63 14.69
CA SER A 54 -3.21 11.65 16.16
C SER A 54 -3.59 10.33 16.84
N LEU A 55 -4.01 9.31 16.08
CA LEU A 55 -4.32 7.99 16.66
C LEU A 55 -3.05 7.17 16.86
N ASP A 56 -2.97 6.46 17.98
CA ASP A 56 -1.88 5.50 18.20
C ASP A 56 -2.03 4.22 17.36
N GLN A 57 -3.29 3.87 17.01
CA GLN A 57 -3.61 2.63 16.30
C GLN A 57 -4.76 2.82 15.31
N SER A 58 -4.80 1.95 14.29
CA SER A 58 -5.93 1.88 13.37
C SER A 58 -7.19 1.35 14.06
N LEU A 59 -8.33 1.99 13.80
CA LEU A 59 -9.63 1.62 14.36
C LEU A 59 -10.64 1.33 13.25
N LEU A 60 -11.34 0.21 13.37
CA LEU A 60 -12.44 -0.17 12.49
C LEU A 60 -13.77 0.26 13.10
N SER A 61 -14.51 1.13 12.41
CA SER A 61 -15.82 1.59 12.89
C SER A 61 -16.88 0.51 12.65
N VAL A 62 -17.52 0.06 13.74
CA VAL A 62 -18.64 -0.90 13.71
C VAL A 62 -19.78 -0.37 12.85
N GLY A 63 -20.21 0.88 13.07
CA GLY A 63 -21.29 1.49 12.29
C GLY A 63 -20.98 1.55 10.80
N LYS A 64 -19.72 1.83 10.43
CA LYS A 64 -19.32 1.84 9.02
C LYS A 64 -19.30 0.44 8.40
N MET A 65 -18.96 -0.58 9.18
CA MET A 65 -19.04 -1.98 8.72
C MET A 65 -20.49 -2.39 8.45
N MET A 66 -21.41 -2.05 9.35
CA MET A 66 -22.84 -2.30 9.17
C MET A 66 -23.39 -1.61 7.91
N GLN A 67 -23.07 -0.33 7.72
CA GLN A 67 -23.46 0.43 6.51
C GLN A 67 -22.94 -0.20 5.22
N ASN A 68 -21.80 -0.89 5.28
CA ASN A 68 -21.18 -1.53 4.12
C ASN A 68 -21.68 -2.97 3.85
N GLY A 69 -22.62 -3.47 4.67
CA GLY A 69 -23.20 -4.80 4.52
C GLY A 69 -22.41 -5.90 5.23
N TYR A 70 -21.73 -5.57 6.33
CA TYR A 70 -21.11 -6.57 7.20
C TYR A 70 -21.90 -6.72 8.50
N SER A 71 -22.02 -7.96 8.99
CA SER A 71 -22.52 -8.24 10.34
C SER A 71 -21.36 -8.54 11.27
N LEU A 72 -21.48 -8.11 12.53
CA LEU A 72 -20.50 -8.38 13.58
C LEU A 72 -21.21 -9.09 14.73
N HIS A 73 -20.77 -10.30 15.04
CA HIS A 73 -21.29 -11.10 16.16
C HIS A 73 -20.21 -11.21 17.23
N PHE A 74 -20.53 -10.75 18.44
CA PHE A 74 -19.63 -10.77 19.59
C PHE A 74 -20.16 -11.78 20.61
N GLU A 75 -19.45 -12.88 20.81
CA GLU A 75 -19.82 -13.97 21.71
C GLU A 75 -18.56 -14.71 22.18
N ASP A 76 -18.52 -15.15 23.43
CA ASP A 76 -17.40 -15.92 24.01
C ASP A 76 -16.00 -15.36 23.72
N ASP A 77 -15.81 -14.05 23.93
CA ASP A 77 -14.57 -13.33 23.66
C ASP A 77 -14.10 -13.39 22.19
N VAL A 78 -15.02 -13.66 21.26
CA VAL A 78 -14.77 -13.71 19.82
C VAL A 78 -15.66 -12.72 19.09
N CYS A 79 -15.08 -12.00 18.14
CA CYS A 79 -15.78 -11.23 17.13
C CYS A 79 -15.76 -11.99 15.80
N LEU A 80 -16.93 -12.37 15.30
CA LEU A 80 -17.12 -12.89 13.95
C LEU A 80 -17.60 -11.75 13.04
N ILE A 81 -16.88 -11.54 11.94
CA ILE A 81 -17.26 -10.58 10.90
C ILE A 81 -17.80 -11.38 9.71
N LEU A 82 -19.05 -11.14 9.34
CA LEU A 82 -19.73 -11.82 8.24
C LEU A 82 -20.00 -10.86 7.09
N ASP A 83 -19.87 -11.34 5.86
CA ASP A 83 -20.22 -10.60 4.65
C ASP A 83 -21.66 -10.94 4.24
N LEU A 84 -22.59 -10.01 4.51
CA LEU A 84 -24.01 -10.22 4.22
C LEU A 84 -24.30 -10.31 2.72
N LYS A 85 -23.38 -9.83 1.86
CA LYS A 85 -23.54 -9.87 0.40
C LYS A 85 -23.09 -11.20 -0.20
N LYS A 86 -22.41 -12.04 0.59
CA LYS A 86 -21.89 -13.35 0.20
C LYS A 86 -22.45 -14.46 1.10
N ASP A 87 -23.77 -14.46 1.28
CA ASP A 87 -24.48 -15.51 2.05
C ASP A 87 -23.90 -15.73 3.45
N ASN A 88 -23.67 -14.63 4.19
CA ASN A 88 -23.09 -14.64 5.54
C ASN A 88 -21.70 -15.32 5.66
N GLN A 89 -20.91 -15.30 4.59
CA GLN A 89 -19.53 -15.82 4.62
C GLN A 89 -18.70 -15.15 5.73
N VAL A 90 -17.97 -15.95 6.51
CA VAL A 90 -17.03 -15.46 7.53
C VAL A 90 -15.82 -14.78 6.88
N VAL A 91 -15.67 -13.48 7.12
CA VAL A 91 -14.52 -12.67 6.66
C VAL A 91 -13.38 -12.72 7.65
N ALA A 92 -13.70 -12.68 8.94
CA ALA A 92 -12.71 -12.74 10.01
C ALA A 92 -13.30 -13.33 11.28
N LYS A 93 -12.47 -14.08 12.02
CA LYS A 93 -12.72 -14.51 13.39
C LYS A 93 -11.61 -13.94 14.25
N VAL A 94 -11.95 -13.03 15.15
CA VAL A 94 -10.99 -12.25 15.94
C VAL A 94 -11.20 -12.55 17.41
N ARG A 95 -10.16 -13.02 18.10
CA ARG A 95 -10.23 -13.26 19.56
C ARG A 95 -9.88 -11.98 20.31
N MET A 96 -10.61 -11.71 21.38
CA MET A 96 -10.33 -10.61 22.29
C MET A 96 -8.98 -10.83 22.98
N LYS A 97 -8.22 -9.75 23.21
CA LYS A 97 -7.03 -9.75 24.08
C LYS A 97 -7.32 -9.12 25.44
N ASP A 98 -6.39 -9.25 26.39
CA ASP A 98 -6.51 -8.80 27.78
C ASP A 98 -6.96 -7.32 27.93
N GLY A 99 -6.63 -6.46 26.96
CA GLY A 99 -7.09 -5.06 26.89
C GLY A 99 -8.52 -4.86 26.39
N ARG A 100 -9.34 -5.93 26.31
CA ARG A 100 -10.72 -5.94 25.78
C ARG A 100 -10.87 -5.42 24.35
N ASN A 101 -9.80 -5.47 23.57
CA ASN A 101 -9.80 -5.11 22.16
C ASN A 101 -9.79 -6.37 21.28
N PHE A 102 -10.27 -6.21 20.05
CA PHE A 102 -10.28 -7.24 19.01
C PHE A 102 -9.27 -6.85 17.93
N PRO A 103 -7.97 -7.17 18.12
CA PRO A 103 -6.94 -6.74 17.20
C PRO A 103 -7.07 -7.49 15.89
N ILE A 104 -7.18 -6.74 14.79
CA ILE A 104 -7.22 -7.31 13.45
C ILE A 104 -5.92 -7.01 12.73
N THR A 105 -5.20 -8.05 12.32
CA THR A 105 -3.99 -7.92 11.52
C THR A 105 -4.32 -8.15 10.07
N TRP A 106 -4.27 -7.09 9.27
CA TRP A 106 -4.43 -7.18 7.82
C TRP A 106 -3.07 -7.33 7.15
N GLN A 107 -3.01 -8.15 6.11
CA GLN A 107 -1.89 -8.11 5.19
C GLN A 107 -2.13 -6.97 4.19
N TYR A 108 -1.25 -5.98 4.15
CA TYR A 108 -1.32 -4.92 3.16
C TYR A 108 -0.51 -5.33 1.93
N PRO A 109 -1.04 -5.18 0.70
CA PRO A 109 -0.25 -5.42 -0.50
C PRO A 109 0.84 -4.35 -0.58
N ARG A 110 2.06 -4.69 -0.16
CA ARG A 110 3.24 -3.84 -0.38
C ARG A 110 3.55 -3.80 -1.87
N ALA A 111 3.61 -2.61 -2.44
CA ALA A 111 4.35 -2.41 -3.67
C ALA A 111 5.84 -2.64 -3.32
N LEU A 112 6.42 -3.75 -3.77
CA LEU A 112 7.86 -3.85 -3.88
C LEU A 112 8.25 -2.80 -4.93
N PHE A 113 8.71 -1.64 -4.48
CA PHE A 113 9.57 -0.82 -5.32
C PHE A 113 10.86 -1.61 -5.48
N THR A 114 10.96 -2.44 -6.51
CA THR A 114 12.30 -2.81 -6.98
C THR A 114 12.92 -1.48 -7.39
N LYS A 115 14.01 -1.08 -6.73
CA LYS A 115 14.96 -0.19 -7.38
C LYS A 115 15.47 -0.97 -8.58
N ASN A 116 14.73 -0.93 -9.69
CA ASN A 116 15.29 -1.34 -10.95
C ASN A 116 16.45 -0.39 -11.18
N ASP A 117 17.64 -0.97 -11.29
CA ASP A 117 18.82 -0.23 -11.69
C ASP A 117 18.55 0.21 -13.13
N ASP A 118 17.99 1.42 -13.29
CA ASP A 118 17.51 1.95 -14.57
C ASP A 118 18.59 1.80 -15.65
N THR A 119 19.86 1.88 -15.25
CA THR A 119 21.05 1.64 -16.08
C THR A 119 20.99 0.31 -16.85
N SER A 120 20.60 -0.79 -16.21
CA SER A 120 20.51 -2.12 -16.83
C SER A 120 19.34 -2.21 -17.82
N LEU A 121 18.21 -1.59 -17.47
CA LEU A 121 17.05 -1.52 -18.37
C LEU A 121 17.33 -0.64 -19.59
N TRP A 122 18.05 0.47 -19.42
CA TRP A 122 18.50 1.30 -20.53
C TRP A 122 19.49 0.54 -21.44
N HIS A 123 20.43 -0.22 -20.88
CA HIS A 123 21.34 -1.06 -21.66
C HIS A 123 20.62 -2.12 -22.49
N GLN A 124 19.58 -2.75 -21.95
CA GLN A 124 18.74 -3.70 -22.67
C GLN A 124 17.83 -3.04 -23.72
N ARG A 125 17.21 -1.90 -23.40
CA ARG A 125 16.32 -1.16 -24.34
C ARG A 125 17.04 -0.61 -25.56
N PHE A 126 18.32 -0.26 -25.42
CA PHE A 126 19.17 0.16 -26.53
C PHE A 126 19.91 -1.00 -27.20
N ASP A 127 19.51 -2.25 -26.94
CA ASP A 127 20.05 -3.45 -27.60
C ASP A 127 21.58 -3.58 -27.47
N HIS A 128 22.08 -3.61 -26.23
CA HIS A 128 23.51 -3.77 -25.93
C HIS A 128 24.40 -2.67 -26.53
N TYR A 129 23.84 -1.48 -26.67
CA TYR A 129 24.57 -0.31 -27.14
C TYR A 129 25.81 -0.06 -26.29
N ASN A 130 26.87 0.44 -26.95
CA ASN A 130 28.15 0.66 -26.29
C ASN A 130 27.97 1.61 -25.11
N LEU A 131 28.28 1.14 -23.90
CA LEU A 131 28.11 1.89 -22.66
C LEU A 131 28.95 3.18 -22.67
N LYS A 132 30.08 3.18 -23.39
CA LYS A 132 30.88 4.39 -23.65
C LYS A 132 30.12 5.42 -24.50
N ALA A 133 29.34 4.96 -25.48
CA ALA A 133 28.54 5.84 -26.33
C ALA A 133 27.32 6.40 -25.57
N LEU A 134 26.66 5.60 -24.71
CA LEU A 134 25.61 6.09 -23.80
C LEU A 134 26.15 7.15 -22.84
N ARG A 135 27.35 6.95 -22.27
CA ARG A 135 28.03 7.94 -21.44
C ARG A 135 28.33 9.23 -22.21
N LEU A 136 28.80 9.13 -23.46
CA LEU A 136 29.08 10.29 -24.31
C LEU A 136 27.80 11.09 -24.63
N LEU A 137 26.69 10.40 -24.93
CA LEU A 137 25.40 11.04 -25.20
C LEU A 137 24.86 11.77 -23.97
N ASN A 138 25.04 11.19 -22.78
CA ASN A 138 24.69 11.83 -21.52
C ASN A 138 25.55 13.08 -21.26
N GLN A 139 26.87 12.95 -21.38
CA GLN A 139 27.81 14.06 -21.18
C GLN A 139 27.56 15.22 -22.14
N LYS A 140 27.08 14.95 -23.35
CA LYS A 140 26.75 15.97 -24.35
C LYS A 140 25.32 16.51 -24.23
N ASN A 141 24.56 16.15 -23.19
CA ASN A 141 23.15 16.53 -23.00
C ASN A 141 22.27 16.25 -24.23
N MET A 142 22.62 15.22 -25.01
CA MET A 142 21.89 14.85 -26.23
C MET A 142 20.65 14.00 -25.95
N ILE A 143 20.45 13.59 -24.70
CA ILE A 143 19.30 12.83 -24.22
C ILE A 143 18.78 13.55 -22.96
N LYS A 144 17.49 13.88 -22.94
CA LYS A 144 16.83 14.38 -21.73
C LYS A 144 16.51 13.19 -20.82
N ASP A 145 16.75 13.37 -19.52
CA ASP A 145 16.33 12.46 -18.44
C ASP A 145 17.07 11.11 -18.34
N LEU A 146 18.33 11.02 -18.79
CA LEU A 146 19.15 9.83 -18.53
C LEU A 146 19.70 9.84 -17.08
N PRO A 147 19.50 8.76 -16.29
CA PRO A 147 20.06 8.67 -14.95
C PRO A 147 21.60 8.61 -14.97
N LEU A 148 22.23 9.05 -13.88
CA LEU A 148 23.69 8.98 -13.70
C LEU A 148 24.14 7.51 -13.71
N LEU A 149 24.83 7.10 -14.78
CA LEU A 149 25.28 5.73 -14.99
C LEU A 149 26.38 5.35 -13.97
N ALA A 150 26.20 4.24 -13.26
CA ALA A 150 27.20 3.70 -12.32
C ALA A 150 28.55 3.41 -13.03
N GLN A 151 29.66 3.62 -12.32
CA GLN A 151 31.01 3.50 -12.90
C GLN A 151 31.40 2.05 -13.20
N ASP A 152 30.93 1.09 -12.40
CA ASP A 152 31.32 -0.32 -12.48
C ASP A 152 30.10 -1.22 -12.65
N MET A 153 29.91 -1.75 -13.85
CA MET A 153 28.91 -2.76 -14.17
C MET A 153 29.61 -3.98 -14.76
N PRO A 154 29.22 -5.21 -14.37
CA PRO A 154 29.76 -6.43 -14.97
C PRO A 154 29.39 -6.46 -16.45
N ILE A 155 30.39 -6.70 -17.30
CA ILE A 155 30.20 -6.88 -18.74
C ILE A 155 29.45 -8.21 -18.93
N TYR A 156 28.21 -8.16 -19.43
CA TYR A 156 27.47 -9.36 -19.77
C TYR A 156 28.08 -10.02 -21.02
N GLU A 157 28.39 -11.31 -20.93
CA GLU A 157 29.09 -12.09 -21.97
C GLU A 157 28.40 -12.00 -23.35
N GLY A 158 27.06 -11.89 -23.37
CA GLY A 158 26.28 -11.72 -24.61
C GLY A 158 26.60 -10.44 -25.40
N CYS A 159 27.09 -9.38 -24.75
CA CYS A 159 27.45 -8.12 -25.40
C CYS A 159 28.72 -8.21 -26.24
N ILE A 160 29.60 -9.17 -25.94
CA ILE A 160 30.88 -9.37 -26.63
C ILE A 160 30.65 -10.17 -27.92
N VAL A 161 29.71 -11.11 -27.89
CA VAL A 161 29.48 -12.06 -28.99
C VAL A 161 28.73 -11.40 -30.17
N GLY A 162 27.93 -10.36 -29.93
CA GLY A 162 27.11 -9.71 -30.96
C GLY A 162 27.77 -8.58 -31.75
N LYS A 163 29.01 -8.18 -31.43
CA LYS A 163 29.73 -7.10 -32.13
C LYS A 163 30.87 -7.68 -32.95
N GLN A 164 30.52 -8.28 -34.09
CA GLN A 164 31.45 -8.59 -35.18
C GLN A 164 31.13 -7.70 -36.38
#